data_AF-A0A2G9NA26-F1
#
_entry.id   AF-A0A2G9NA26-F1
#
_cell.length_a   1.000
_cell.length_b   1.000
_cell.length_c   1.000
_cell.angle_alpha   90.00
_cell.angle_beta   90.00
_cell.angle_gamma   90.00
#
_symmetry.space_group_name_H-M   'P 1'
#
loop_
_entity.id
_entity.type
_entity.pdbx_description
1 polymer ?
#
loop_
_entity_poly.entity_id
_entity_poly.type
_entity_poly.pdbx_seq_one_letter_code
_entity_poly.pdbx_strand_id
1 'polypeptide(L)'
;MANLIADIPKEVIFKDLDKDHQIDQNYLQNHMFDDDFEKISLLKALEKLSTTHNPILFYPGSGADIIFPCLYVEYLFPKVEEITFHFMDINNCKGLVYGILDSLGVSITKDGSFCWNGILIHLIYEEKNVFHTELPKHDIYFEKAFRIMKDSDSRYEDKVLSALNEGGVLISDSGFQKLDLQRIDVPVELSSYKEMIIGVKK
;
A
#
# COMPACT_ATOMS: atom_id res chain seq x y z
N MET A 1 17.04 -18.21 -2.49
CA MET A 1 17.24 -17.81 -1.07
C MET A 1 17.17 -16.30 -1.07
N ALA A 2 16.09 -15.70 -0.57
CA ALA A 2 16.02 -14.26 -0.43
C ALA A 2 17.04 -13.84 0.64
N ASN A 3 18.00 -12.99 0.26
CA ASN A 3 18.80 -12.29 1.25
C ASN A 3 17.84 -11.35 1.97
N LEU A 4 17.63 -11.58 3.27
CA LEU A 4 16.96 -10.60 4.10
C LEU A 4 17.86 -9.36 4.10
N ILE A 5 17.58 -8.39 3.23
CA ILE A 5 18.24 -7.09 3.28
C ILE A 5 17.69 -6.48 4.56
N ALA A 6 18.48 -6.57 5.64
CA ALA A 6 18.25 -5.76 6.81
C ALA A 6 18.52 -4.33 6.35
N ASP A 7 17.46 -3.63 5.95
CA ASP A 7 17.53 -2.23 5.55
C ASP A 7 17.92 -1.42 6.78
N ILE A 8 19.23 -1.17 6.89
CA ILE A 8 19.77 -0.26 7.87
C ILE A 8 19.30 1.14 7.43
N PRO A 9 18.63 1.93 8.31
CA PRO A 9 18.24 3.28 7.98
C PRO A 9 19.43 4.07 7.48
N LYS A 10 19.42 4.42 6.19
CA LYS A 10 20.45 5.24 5.56
C LYS A 10 20.02 6.70 5.63
N GLU A 11 20.98 7.61 5.73
CA GLU A 11 20.70 9.03 5.60
C GLU A 11 20.21 9.32 4.17
N VAL A 12 18.99 9.84 4.05
CA VAL A 12 18.34 10.14 2.78
C VAL A 12 18.56 11.59 2.41
N ILE A 13 19.02 11.84 1.19
CA ILE A 13 19.19 13.18 0.66
C ILE A 13 17.88 13.60 -0.01
N PHE A 14 17.18 14.55 0.60
CA PHE A 14 15.97 15.11 0.01
C PHE A 14 16.28 15.88 -1.27
N LYS A 15 15.50 15.63 -2.32
CA LYS A 15 15.66 16.18 -3.67
C LYS A 15 14.34 16.80 -4.13
N ASP A 16 14.40 17.60 -5.19
CA ASP A 16 13.19 18.02 -5.90
C ASP A 16 12.54 16.81 -6.57
N LEU A 17 11.22 16.87 -6.76
CA LEU A 17 10.46 15.80 -7.39
C LEU A 17 10.90 15.59 -8.84
N ASP A 18 11.14 14.33 -9.19
CA ASP A 18 11.41 13.90 -10.56
C ASP A 18 10.29 12.96 -11.01
N LYS A 19 9.42 13.46 -11.90
CA LYS A 19 8.30 12.71 -12.45
C LYS A 19 8.72 11.75 -13.55
N ASP A 20 9.88 11.98 -14.16
CA ASP A 20 10.40 11.20 -15.29
C ASP A 20 11.37 10.10 -14.82
N HIS A 21 11.65 10.03 -13.52
CA HIS A 21 12.51 9.01 -12.92
C HIS A 21 11.99 7.60 -13.21
N GLN A 22 12.89 6.73 -13.65
CA GLN A 22 12.62 5.32 -13.83
C GLN A 22 13.11 4.54 -12.62
N ILE A 23 12.18 3.82 -12.00
CA ILE A 23 12.44 2.96 -10.84
C ILE A 23 13.47 1.89 -11.20
N ASP A 24 14.48 1.71 -10.34
CA ASP A 24 15.46 0.63 -10.49
C ASP A 24 14.77 -0.73 -10.39
N GLN A 25 14.52 -1.35 -11.54
CA GLN A 25 13.84 -2.64 -11.65
C GLN A 25 14.64 -3.78 -11.02
N ASN A 26 15.98 -3.69 -11.04
CA ASN A 26 16.83 -4.72 -10.44
C ASN A 26 16.72 -4.66 -8.91
N TYR A 27 16.75 -3.45 -8.33
CA TYR A 27 16.54 -3.29 -6.89
C TYR A 27 15.13 -3.76 -6.49
N LEU A 28 14.10 -3.34 -7.24
CA LEU A 28 12.71 -3.73 -7.01
C LEU A 28 12.55 -5.25 -6.98
N GLN A 29 13.08 -5.95 -7.98
CA GLN A 29 13.02 -7.41 -8.06
C GLN A 29 13.79 -8.09 -6.91
N ASN A 30 14.95 -7.56 -6.52
CA ASN A 30 15.76 -8.13 -5.44
C ASN A 30 15.19 -7.87 -4.04
N HIS A 31 14.42 -6.80 -3.87
CA HIS A 31 13.81 -6.43 -2.60
C HIS A 31 12.51 -7.19 -2.33
N MET A 32 11.74 -7.49 -3.38
CA MET A 32 10.55 -8.33 -3.26
C MET A 32 10.94 -9.82 -3.24
N PHE A 33 10.12 -10.66 -2.62
CA PHE A 33 10.25 -12.11 -2.82
C PHE A 33 9.95 -12.44 -4.29
N ASP A 34 10.77 -13.29 -4.93
CA ASP A 34 10.64 -13.69 -6.34
C ASP A 34 9.18 -14.04 -6.70
N ASP A 35 8.57 -14.87 -5.85
CA ASP A 35 7.17 -15.27 -5.93
C ASP A 35 6.21 -14.07 -5.97
N ASP A 36 6.36 -13.11 -5.06
CA ASP A 36 5.50 -11.92 -4.97
C ASP A 36 5.70 -11.01 -6.18
N PHE A 37 6.94 -10.87 -6.65
CA PHE A 37 7.28 -10.09 -7.85
C PHE A 37 6.66 -10.69 -9.12
N GLU A 38 6.67 -12.02 -9.27
CA GLU A 38 6.01 -12.68 -10.41
C GLU A 38 4.49 -12.53 -10.35
N LYS A 39 3.91 -12.74 -9.17
CA LYS A 39 2.45 -12.72 -8.96
C LYS A 39 1.86 -11.33 -9.12
N ILE A 40 2.59 -10.26 -8.79
CA ILE A 40 2.04 -8.89 -8.89
C ILE A 40 1.66 -8.51 -10.32
N SER A 41 2.27 -9.15 -11.32
CA SER A 41 1.90 -8.99 -12.73
C SER A 41 0.44 -9.38 -13.03
N LEU A 42 -0.15 -10.28 -12.24
CA LEU A 42 -1.55 -10.72 -12.38
C LEU A 42 -2.54 -9.56 -12.15
N LEU A 43 -2.17 -8.53 -11.39
CA LEU A 43 -2.98 -7.32 -11.21
C LEU A 43 -3.22 -6.58 -12.54
N LYS A 44 -2.30 -6.70 -13.50
CA LYS A 44 -2.42 -6.03 -14.80
C LYS A 44 -3.64 -6.52 -15.60
N ALA A 45 -4.03 -7.78 -15.40
CA ALA A 45 -5.17 -8.40 -16.08
C ALA A 45 -6.52 -8.09 -15.42
N LEU A 46 -6.53 -7.54 -14.20
CA LEU A 46 -7.76 -7.21 -13.48
C LEU A 46 -8.47 -6.00 -14.06
N GLU A 47 -9.78 -5.95 -13.85
CA GLU A 47 -10.60 -4.77 -14.13
C GLU A 47 -10.02 -3.54 -13.44
N LYS A 48 -9.93 -2.43 -14.18
CA LYS A 48 -9.38 -1.18 -13.67
C LYS A 48 -10.43 -0.46 -12.87
N LEU A 49 -10.03 0.00 -11.70
CA LEU A 49 -10.91 0.66 -10.76
C LEU A 49 -10.87 2.17 -10.95
N SER A 50 -12.02 2.78 -10.72
CA SER A 50 -12.14 4.23 -10.57
C SER A 50 -12.08 4.58 -9.09
N THR A 51 -11.59 5.79 -8.81
CA THR A 51 -11.62 6.38 -7.48
C THR A 51 -11.92 7.87 -7.61
N THR A 52 -12.05 8.55 -6.49
CA THR A 52 -12.23 10.01 -6.40
C THR A 52 -10.98 10.76 -6.90
N HIS A 53 -11.11 12.07 -7.09
CA HIS A 53 -9.95 12.91 -7.38
C HIS A 53 -9.10 13.05 -6.11
N ASN A 54 -7.79 12.80 -6.21
CA ASN A 54 -6.83 12.79 -5.10
C ASN A 54 -7.25 11.88 -3.94
N PRO A 55 -7.37 10.56 -4.18
CA PRO A 55 -7.81 9.61 -3.18
C PRO A 55 -6.84 9.52 -1.98
N ILE A 56 -7.34 9.00 -0.88
CA ILE A 56 -6.54 8.64 0.29
C ILE A 56 -6.47 7.11 0.38
N LEU A 57 -5.26 6.56 0.31
CA LEU A 57 -4.97 5.16 0.63
C LEU A 57 -4.54 5.05 2.09
N PHE A 58 -5.28 4.28 2.88
CA PHE A 58 -4.92 3.94 4.24
C PHE A 58 -4.23 2.57 4.29
N TYR A 59 -3.05 2.52 4.92
CA TYR A 59 -2.27 1.30 5.13
C TYR A 59 -1.98 1.09 6.63
N PRO A 60 -2.61 0.09 7.27
CA PRO A 60 -2.26 -0.35 8.61
C PRO A 60 -1.15 -1.41 8.52
N GLY A 61 0.06 -1.09 8.97
CA GLY A 61 1.15 -2.06 8.94
C GLY A 61 2.52 -1.44 8.79
N SER A 62 3.49 -2.30 8.47
CA SER A 62 4.88 -1.88 8.38
C SER A 62 5.08 -1.00 7.16
N GLY A 63 5.47 0.26 7.37
CA GLY A 63 5.81 1.14 6.25
C GLY A 63 6.95 0.61 5.36
N ALA A 64 7.70 -0.39 5.84
CA ALA A 64 8.66 -1.16 5.05
C ALA A 64 8.05 -1.73 3.75
N ASP A 65 6.75 -1.99 3.72
CA ASP A 65 6.06 -2.59 2.58
C ASP A 65 5.62 -1.55 1.52
N ILE A 66 6.15 -0.33 1.55
CA ILE A 66 5.73 0.81 0.68
C ILE A 66 5.62 0.47 -0.81
N ILE A 67 6.42 -0.48 -1.29
CA ILE A 67 6.41 -0.94 -2.68
C ILE A 67 5.06 -1.54 -3.07
N PHE A 68 4.41 -2.29 -2.18
CA PHE A 68 3.14 -2.95 -2.49
C PHE A 68 2.02 -1.93 -2.76
N PRO A 69 1.71 -0.99 -1.86
CA PRO A 69 0.74 0.08 -2.15
C PRO A 69 1.03 0.81 -3.47
N CYS A 70 2.29 1.12 -3.77
CA CYS A 70 2.65 1.77 -5.03
C CYS A 70 2.28 0.92 -6.26
N LEU A 71 2.67 -0.35 -6.29
CA LEU A 71 2.37 -1.26 -7.41
C LEU A 71 0.86 -1.53 -7.57
N TYR A 72 0.15 -1.67 -6.46
CA TYR A 72 -1.31 -1.85 -6.48
C TYR A 72 -2.03 -0.62 -7.03
N VAL A 73 -1.61 0.58 -6.61
CA VAL A 73 -2.17 1.84 -7.13
C VAL A 73 -1.89 1.97 -8.62
N GLU A 74 -0.65 1.75 -9.05
CA GLU A 74 -0.24 1.81 -10.46
C GLU A 74 -1.08 0.87 -11.34
N TYR A 75 -1.28 -0.38 -10.92
CA TYR A 75 -1.92 -1.39 -11.77
C TYR A 75 -3.44 -1.40 -11.71
N LEU A 76 -4.05 -0.99 -10.59
CA LEU A 76 -5.50 -1.01 -10.42
C LEU A 76 -6.15 0.33 -10.72
N PHE A 77 -5.44 1.45 -10.53
CA PHE A 77 -6.02 2.80 -10.65
C PHE A 77 -5.26 3.67 -11.67
N PRO A 78 -5.26 3.30 -12.96
CA PRO A 78 -4.42 3.93 -13.99
C PRO A 78 -4.75 5.41 -14.30
N LYS A 79 -5.81 5.96 -13.70
CA LYS A 79 -6.22 7.36 -13.85
C LYS A 79 -5.79 8.24 -12.66
N VAL A 80 -5.18 7.65 -11.63
CA VAL A 80 -4.71 8.40 -10.47
C VAL A 80 -3.40 9.10 -10.84
N GLU A 81 -3.43 10.42 -10.82
CA GLU A 81 -2.24 11.26 -11.05
C GLU A 81 -1.62 11.74 -9.72
N GLU A 82 -2.42 11.80 -8.66
CA GLU A 82 -2.03 12.24 -7.32
C GLU A 82 -2.79 11.44 -6.26
N ILE A 83 -2.13 11.04 -5.18
CA ILE A 83 -2.71 10.24 -4.10
C ILE A 83 -2.03 10.51 -2.76
N THR A 84 -2.78 10.47 -1.67
CA THR A 84 -2.21 10.50 -0.31
C THR A 84 -2.10 9.09 0.24
N PHE A 85 -0.92 8.70 0.69
CA PHE A 85 -0.69 7.47 1.44
C PHE A 85 -0.67 7.79 2.92
N HIS A 86 -1.64 7.29 3.67
CA HIS A 86 -1.70 7.40 5.12
C HIS A 86 -1.30 6.09 5.77
N PHE A 87 -0.06 6.03 6.21
CA PHE A 87 0.53 4.87 6.87
C PHE A 87 0.40 5.02 8.38
N MET A 88 -0.03 3.95 9.04
CA MET A 88 -0.14 3.88 10.49
C MET A 88 0.49 2.60 11.02
N ASP A 89 1.51 2.77 11.87
CA ASP A 89 2.30 1.68 12.47
C ASP A 89 2.59 2.02 13.93
N ILE A 90 2.80 1.01 14.77
CA ILE A 90 3.23 1.19 16.16
C ILE A 90 4.73 1.46 16.29
N ASN A 91 5.52 1.16 15.26
CA ASN A 91 6.95 1.42 15.20
C ASN A 91 7.21 2.63 14.32
N ASN A 92 8.30 3.36 14.56
CA ASN A 92 8.73 4.43 13.66
C ASN A 92 9.55 3.86 12.48
N CYS A 93 8.87 3.46 11.41
CA CYS A 93 9.47 2.93 10.17
C CYS A 93 9.66 4.00 9.09
N LYS A 94 9.46 5.29 9.39
CA LYS A 94 9.53 6.36 8.37
C LYS A 94 10.88 6.44 7.67
N GLY A 95 11.98 6.34 8.42
CA GLY A 95 13.34 6.35 7.85
C GLY A 95 13.62 5.15 6.94
N LEU A 96 13.03 3.99 7.27
CA LEU A 96 13.11 2.79 6.45
C LEU A 96 12.39 2.96 5.11
N VAL A 97 11.16 3.50 5.13
CA VAL A 97 10.39 3.82 3.91
C VAL A 97 11.22 4.71 2.98
N TYR A 98 11.85 5.75 3.53
CA TYR A 98 12.67 6.65 2.74
C TYR A 98 13.93 5.98 2.20
N GLY A 99 14.56 5.08 2.96
CA GLY A 99 15.72 4.32 2.52
C GLY A 99 15.39 3.38 1.35
N ILE A 100 14.24 2.71 1.39
CA ILE A 100 13.75 1.85 0.29
C ILE A 100 13.51 2.68 -0.97
N LEU A 101 12.81 3.80 -0.84
CA LEU A 101 12.52 4.71 -1.95
C LEU A 101 13.81 5.31 -2.54
N ASP A 102 14.76 5.79 -1.72
CA ASP A 102 16.06 6.30 -2.20
C ASP A 102 16.85 5.20 -2.93
N SER A 103 16.79 3.96 -2.46
CA SER A 103 17.48 2.83 -3.10
C SER A 103 16.86 2.43 -4.44
N LEU A 104 15.57 2.69 -4.64
CA LEU A 104 14.88 2.61 -5.94
C LEU A 104 15.18 3.82 -6.85
N GLY A 105 15.98 4.78 -6.36
CA GLY A 105 16.31 6.03 -7.03
C GLY A 105 15.22 7.10 -6.95
N VAL A 106 14.13 6.85 -6.22
CA VAL A 106 12.99 7.76 -6.13
C VAL A 106 13.37 9.00 -5.32
N SER A 107 13.17 10.18 -5.91
CA SER A 107 13.36 11.46 -5.22
C SER A 107 12.22 11.71 -4.24
N ILE A 108 12.59 11.99 -2.98
CA ILE A 108 11.67 12.27 -1.88
C ILE A 108 11.90 13.69 -1.38
N THR A 109 10.83 14.43 -1.16
CA THR A 109 10.87 15.78 -0.59
C THR A 109 10.81 15.74 0.94
N LYS A 110 11.09 16.87 1.59
CA LYS A 110 11.11 16.97 3.07
C LYS A 110 9.74 16.71 3.71
N ASP A 111 8.66 17.07 3.03
CA ASP A 111 7.28 16.81 3.43
C ASP A 111 6.85 15.35 3.20
N GLY A 112 7.70 14.52 2.60
CA GLY A 112 7.42 13.10 2.35
C GLY A 112 6.73 12.82 1.02
N SER A 113 6.70 13.81 0.11
CA SER A 113 6.15 13.62 -1.22
C SER A 113 7.18 12.97 -2.14
N PHE A 114 6.73 12.11 -3.05
CA PHE A 114 7.57 11.44 -4.04
C PHE A 114 6.78 11.10 -5.30
N CYS A 115 7.47 10.77 -6.39
CA CYS A 115 6.83 10.34 -7.63
C CYS A 115 7.08 8.85 -7.89
N TRP A 116 6.02 8.12 -8.21
CA TRP A 116 6.07 6.72 -8.59
C TRP A 116 5.47 6.56 -9.99
N ASN A 117 6.30 6.30 -11.01
CA ASN A 117 5.87 6.11 -12.40
C ASN A 117 4.85 7.17 -12.89
N GLY A 118 5.14 8.45 -12.60
CA GLY A 118 4.29 9.59 -12.97
C GLY A 118 3.19 9.95 -11.95
N ILE A 119 2.91 9.09 -10.97
CA ILE A 119 1.94 9.35 -9.90
C ILE A 119 2.62 10.15 -8.78
N LEU A 120 2.05 11.29 -8.41
CA LEU A 120 2.48 12.05 -7.24
C LEU A 120 1.89 11.43 -5.97
N ILE A 121 2.76 11.03 -5.04
CA ILE A 121 2.35 10.40 -3.79
C ILE A 121 2.75 11.30 -2.63
N HIS A 122 1.79 11.63 -1.77
CA HIS A 122 2.01 12.35 -0.52
C HIS A 122 2.00 11.36 0.65
N LEU A 123 3.15 11.14 1.31
CA LEU A 123 3.23 10.22 2.44
C LEU A 123 2.94 10.92 3.77
N ILE A 124 1.83 10.53 4.39
CA ILE A 124 1.53 10.79 5.79
C ILE A 124 1.88 9.54 6.60
N TYR A 125 2.72 9.72 7.62
CA TYR A 125 3.13 8.63 8.50
C TYR A 125 2.77 8.96 9.94
N GLU A 126 2.05 8.06 10.60
CA GLU A 126 1.67 8.19 12.01
C GLU A 126 2.11 6.98 12.83
N GLU A 127 2.87 7.24 13.90
CA GLU A 127 3.23 6.22 14.89
C GLU A 127 2.06 6.04 15.88
N LYS A 128 1.11 5.18 15.53
CA LYS A 128 -0.10 4.91 16.33
C LYS A 128 -0.56 3.47 16.17
N ASN A 129 -1.28 2.99 17.19
CA ASN A 129 -1.92 1.68 17.16
C ASN A 129 -3.34 1.80 16.54
N VAL A 130 -3.52 1.18 15.38
CA VAL A 130 -4.78 1.14 14.61
C VAL A 130 -5.94 0.47 15.34
N PHE A 131 -5.66 -0.41 16.31
CA PHE A 131 -6.69 -1.07 17.14
C PHE A 131 -7.22 -0.13 18.23
N HIS A 132 -6.43 0.86 18.65
CA HIS A 132 -6.76 1.75 19.77
C HIS A 132 -7.05 3.20 19.36
N THR A 133 -6.98 3.52 18.07
CA THR A 133 -7.16 4.90 17.54
C THR A 133 -8.25 4.96 16.48
N GLU A 134 -9.04 6.03 16.39
CA GLU A 134 -9.96 6.22 15.26
C GLU A 134 -9.22 6.21 13.91
N LEU A 135 -9.79 5.52 12.91
CA LEU A 135 -9.18 5.45 11.59
C LEU A 135 -9.54 6.69 10.77
N PRO A 136 -8.59 7.24 10.00
CA PRO A 136 -8.87 8.33 9.06
C PRO A 136 -9.88 7.88 8.01
N LYS A 137 -10.69 8.81 7.51
CA LYS A 137 -11.50 8.56 6.31
C LYS A 137 -10.59 8.29 5.12
N HIS A 138 -10.93 7.31 4.31
CA HIS A 138 -10.11 6.86 3.20
C HIS A 138 -10.96 6.33 2.04
N ASP A 139 -10.39 6.39 0.85
CA ASP A 139 -11.01 5.91 -0.39
C ASP A 139 -10.48 4.52 -0.76
N ILE A 140 -9.25 4.21 -0.36
CA ILE A 140 -8.62 2.91 -0.58
C ILE A 140 -8.14 2.40 0.78
N TYR A 141 -8.60 1.22 1.18
CA TYR A 141 -7.99 0.44 2.25
C TYR A 141 -7.08 -0.61 1.63
N PHE A 142 -5.81 -0.67 2.04
CA PHE A 142 -4.88 -1.70 1.62
C PHE A 142 -4.28 -2.36 2.87
N GLU A 143 -4.26 -3.69 2.93
CA GLU A 143 -3.47 -4.43 3.92
C GLU A 143 -2.79 -5.64 3.27
N LYS A 144 -1.58 -5.95 3.74
CA LYS A 144 -0.85 -7.18 3.40
C LYS A 144 -0.29 -7.80 4.69
N ALA A 145 -0.32 -9.14 4.79
CA ALA A 145 0.22 -9.91 5.91
C ALA A 145 -0.30 -9.48 7.31
N PHE A 146 -1.48 -8.87 7.39
CA PHE A 146 -1.98 -8.24 8.62
C PHE A 146 -2.86 -9.17 9.50
N ARG A 147 -3.13 -10.40 9.05
CA ARG A 147 -4.06 -11.37 9.68
C ARG A 147 -3.89 -11.50 11.20
N ILE A 148 -2.69 -11.82 11.65
CA ILE A 148 -2.43 -12.15 13.07
C ILE A 148 -2.78 -10.96 13.97
N MET A 149 -2.50 -9.74 13.51
CA MET A 149 -2.84 -8.52 14.23
C MET A 149 -4.35 -8.26 14.17
N LYS A 150 -4.94 -8.34 12.99
CA LYS A 150 -6.38 -8.15 12.77
C LYS A 150 -7.25 -9.08 13.61
N ASP A 151 -6.92 -10.37 13.65
CA ASP A 151 -7.70 -11.41 14.34
C ASP A 151 -7.78 -11.18 15.86
N SER A 152 -6.91 -10.33 16.41
CA SER A 152 -6.94 -9.95 17.83
C SER A 152 -8.06 -8.96 18.20
N ASP A 153 -8.65 -8.25 17.23
CA ASP A 153 -9.80 -7.35 17.45
C ASP A 153 -10.92 -7.63 16.43
N SER A 154 -11.95 -8.32 16.89
CA SER A 154 -13.12 -8.69 16.08
C SER A 154 -13.92 -7.51 15.51
N ARG A 155 -13.66 -6.28 15.96
CA ARG A 155 -14.34 -5.06 15.50
C ARG A 155 -13.50 -4.28 14.49
N TYR A 156 -12.26 -4.69 14.25
CA TYR A 156 -11.36 -3.94 13.38
C TYR A 156 -11.90 -3.84 11.96
N GLU A 157 -12.49 -4.91 11.44
CA GLU A 157 -13.13 -4.90 10.12
C GLU A 157 -14.27 -3.88 10.01
N ASP A 158 -15.11 -3.76 11.04
CA ASP A 158 -16.19 -2.75 11.09
C ASP A 158 -15.63 -1.34 11.07
N LYS A 159 -14.54 -1.13 11.82
CA LYS A 159 -13.89 0.16 11.95
C LYS A 159 -13.32 0.61 10.60
N VAL A 160 -12.69 -0.31 9.87
CA VAL A 160 -12.21 -0.08 8.51
C VAL A 160 -13.37 0.26 7.58
N LEU A 161 -14.43 -0.56 7.53
CA LEU A 161 -15.59 -0.29 6.65
C LEU A 161 -16.34 0.99 7.00
N SER A 162 -16.38 1.37 8.27
CA SER A 162 -17.00 2.62 8.73
C SER A 162 -16.17 3.85 8.32
N ALA A 163 -14.84 3.69 8.21
CA ALA A 163 -13.93 4.73 7.78
C ALA A 163 -13.77 4.80 6.24
N LEU A 164 -14.02 3.69 5.53
CA LEU A 164 -14.03 3.62 4.07
C LEU A 164 -15.20 4.44 3.50
N ASN A 165 -14.91 5.33 2.55
CA ASN A 165 -15.90 6.15 1.86
C ASN A 165 -16.81 5.30 0.95
N GLU A 166 -17.99 5.83 0.62
CA GLU A 166 -18.88 5.19 -0.35
C GLU A 166 -18.22 5.14 -1.74
N GLY A 167 -18.31 3.99 -2.41
CA GLY A 167 -17.53 3.71 -3.61
C GLY A 167 -16.04 3.45 -3.36
N GLY A 168 -15.59 3.45 -2.10
CA GLY A 168 -14.22 3.16 -1.72
C GLY A 168 -13.85 1.69 -1.96
N VAL A 169 -12.56 1.43 -2.15
CA VAL A 169 -12.02 0.11 -2.48
C VAL A 169 -11.28 -0.47 -1.28
N LEU A 170 -11.61 -1.69 -0.93
CA LEU A 170 -10.90 -2.49 0.05
C LEU A 170 -10.07 -3.56 -0.66
N ILE A 171 -8.78 -3.61 -0.35
CA ILE A 171 -7.81 -4.59 -0.86
C ILE A 171 -7.16 -5.26 0.35
N SER A 172 -7.36 -6.57 0.50
CA SER A 172 -6.78 -7.34 1.60
C SER A 172 -6.28 -8.69 1.12
N ASP A 173 -5.02 -9.01 1.43
CA ASP A 173 -4.46 -10.33 1.15
C ASP A 173 -4.89 -11.39 2.18
N SER A 174 -5.50 -10.99 3.28
CA SER A 174 -5.86 -11.88 4.39
C SER A 174 -7.37 -12.05 4.55
N GLY A 175 -8.12 -11.73 3.50
CA GLY A 175 -9.56 -11.80 3.48
C GLY A 175 -10.25 -10.76 4.35
N PHE A 176 -11.56 -10.71 4.25
CA PHE A 176 -12.40 -9.85 5.08
C PHE A 176 -13.77 -10.50 5.20
N GLN A 177 -14.25 -10.66 6.42
CA GLN A 177 -15.42 -11.47 6.72
C GLN A 177 -16.72 -10.69 6.51
N LYS A 178 -16.71 -9.36 6.61
CA LYS A 178 -17.90 -8.52 6.42
C LYS A 178 -18.14 -8.17 4.95
N LEU A 179 -19.40 -8.32 4.52
CA LEU A 179 -19.77 -8.62 3.13
C LEU A 179 -20.53 -7.52 2.37
N ASP A 180 -20.69 -6.31 2.91
CA ASP A 180 -21.33 -5.23 2.14
C ASP A 180 -20.36 -4.56 1.16
N LEU A 181 -19.69 -5.42 0.38
CA LEU A 181 -18.73 -5.06 -0.65
C LEU A 181 -19.12 -5.77 -1.94
N GLN A 182 -19.17 -5.02 -3.04
CA GLN A 182 -19.16 -5.61 -4.36
C GLN A 182 -17.77 -6.18 -4.65
N ARG A 183 -17.64 -7.50 -4.61
CA ARG A 183 -16.38 -8.20 -4.82
C ARG A 183 -16.00 -8.23 -6.31
N ILE A 184 -14.70 -8.12 -6.55
CA ILE A 184 -14.07 -8.33 -7.85
C ILE A 184 -13.33 -9.66 -7.78
N ASP A 185 -13.49 -10.48 -8.82
CA ASP A 185 -12.78 -11.76 -8.90
C ASP A 185 -11.28 -11.50 -9.06
N VAL A 186 -10.51 -12.13 -8.18
CA VAL A 186 -9.06 -12.00 -8.12
C VAL A 186 -8.39 -13.37 -8.11
N PRO A 187 -7.26 -13.55 -8.84
CA PRO A 187 -6.43 -14.73 -8.73
C PRO A 187 -6.04 -15.00 -7.29
N VAL A 188 -6.29 -16.21 -6.80
CA VAL A 188 -5.95 -16.62 -5.42
C VAL A 188 -4.45 -16.60 -5.17
N GLU A 189 -3.66 -16.69 -6.24
CA GLU A 189 -2.21 -16.63 -6.24
C GLU A 189 -1.68 -15.28 -5.74
N LEU A 190 -2.46 -14.19 -5.83
CA LEU A 190 -2.05 -12.86 -5.35
C LEU A 190 -1.93 -12.76 -3.83
N SER A 191 -2.44 -13.74 -3.09
CA SER A 191 -2.42 -13.77 -1.62
C SER A 191 -1.64 -14.98 -1.11
N SER A 192 -0.80 -14.74 -0.11
CA SER A 192 -0.13 -15.80 0.64
C SER A 192 -1.12 -16.71 1.38
N TYR A 193 -2.27 -16.16 1.79
CA TYR A 193 -3.36 -16.88 2.44
C TYR A 193 -4.36 -17.50 1.46
N LYS A 194 -4.25 -17.22 0.15
CA LYS A 194 -5.24 -17.55 -0.89
C LYS A 194 -6.63 -16.98 -0.62
N GLU A 195 -6.66 -15.86 0.09
CA GLU A 195 -7.87 -15.18 0.56
C GLU A 195 -7.88 -13.72 0.12
N MET A 196 -7.16 -13.41 -0.95
CA MET A 196 -7.16 -12.08 -1.57
C MET A 196 -8.60 -11.64 -1.79
N ILE A 197 -8.93 -10.43 -1.35
CA ILE A 197 -10.15 -9.75 -1.77
C ILE A 197 -9.85 -8.37 -2.30
N ILE A 198 -10.60 -8.01 -3.35
CA ILE A 198 -10.79 -6.64 -3.78
C ILE A 198 -12.30 -6.40 -3.78
N GLY A 199 -12.76 -5.42 -3.03
CA GLY A 199 -14.18 -5.13 -2.85
C GLY A 199 -14.48 -3.64 -2.87
N VAL A 200 -15.56 -3.25 -3.54
CA VAL A 200 -16.02 -1.86 -3.61
C VAL A 200 -17.20 -1.68 -2.65
N LYS A 201 -17.13 -0.68 -1.77
CA LYS A 201 -18.20 -0.34 -0.84
C LYS A 201 -19.39 0.31 -1.56
N LYS A 202 -20.60 -0.11 -1.20
CA LYS A 202 -21.86 0.33 -1.82
C LYS A 202 -22.58 1.41 -1.04
#